data_AF-A0A968J5Y3-F1
#
_entry.id   AF-A0A968J5Y3-F1
#
_cell.length_a   1.000
_cell.length_b   1.000
_cell.length_c   1.000
_cell.angle_alpha   90.00
_cell.angle_beta   90.00
_cell.angle_gamma   90.00
#
_symmetry.space_group_name_H-M   'P 1'
#
loop_
_entity.id
_entity.type
_entity.pdbx_description
1 polymer ?
#
loop_
_entity_poly.entity_id
_entity_poly.type
_entity_poly.pdbx_seq_one_letter_code
_entity_poly.pdbx_strand_id
1 'polypeptide(L)'
;MKGDFLAVIQVRDRAAHQKFTETLAASAKVKAASAEYQGIPLRSYQPSGAGPALQTALVEDFYLVAANQPTLERAIDAFKGKASLAATFPPSQLTLRSPLARFYVPDVAGMVARVQDLSPETIPPQSLAQFQQVKSVEFGLGVDADGLRAQGITVYDPAKFSYAGSPAGNVMVSLFPSETLFLISGSDLNARWQAFLKQASGTPDLTKAIDEVRQNLKQSPLQLDLDQDVFGWMNGEFAFGAIASEKGLLSNVGAARP
;
A
#
# COMPACT_ATOMS: atom_id res chain seq x y z
N MET A 1 -2.60 19.87 13.21
CA MET A 1 -2.14 18.91 14.25
C MET A 1 -0.67 18.59 13.98
N LYS A 2 0.20 18.52 15.00
CA LYS A 2 1.59 18.06 14.81
C LYS A 2 1.59 16.52 14.79
N GLY A 3 2.13 15.93 13.73
CA GLY A 3 2.34 14.48 13.66
C GLY A 3 3.25 14.01 14.80
N ASP A 4 2.97 12.83 15.33
CA ASP A 4 3.71 12.24 16.42
C ASP A 4 4.18 10.84 16.03
N PHE A 5 5.33 10.41 16.54
CA PHE A 5 5.99 9.19 16.13
C PHE A 5 6.05 8.19 17.28
N LEU A 6 5.89 6.91 16.94
CA LEU A 6 6.09 5.78 17.82
C LEU A 6 6.88 4.70 17.07
N ALA A 7 8.03 4.31 17.60
CA ALA A 7 8.74 3.09 17.21
C ALA A 7 8.51 2.01 18.27
N VAL A 8 8.34 0.77 17.80
CA VAL A 8 8.29 -0.43 18.62
C VAL A 8 9.33 -1.39 18.07
N ILE A 9 10.35 -1.71 18.85
CA ILE A 9 11.52 -2.47 18.41
C ILE A 9 11.66 -3.71 19.29
N GLN A 10 11.70 -4.89 18.70
CA GLN A 10 11.98 -6.11 19.45
C GLN A 10 13.46 -6.17 19.85
N VAL A 11 13.72 -6.32 21.14
CA VAL A 11 15.04 -6.48 21.74
C VAL A 11 15.32 -7.96 21.92
N ARG A 12 16.17 -8.52 21.06
CA ARG A 12 16.63 -9.92 21.20
C ARG A 12 17.85 -10.06 22.10
N ASP A 13 18.71 -9.05 22.11
CA ASP A 13 19.89 -8.98 22.98
C ASP A 13 19.67 -7.89 24.04
N ARG A 14 19.22 -8.31 25.22
CA ARG A 14 18.94 -7.41 26.35
C ARG A 14 20.22 -6.78 26.90
N ALA A 15 21.36 -7.47 26.84
CA ALA A 15 22.63 -6.94 27.34
C ALA A 15 23.14 -5.81 26.43
N ALA A 16 23.05 -6.00 25.11
CA ALA A 16 23.37 -4.95 24.14
C ALA A 16 22.46 -3.72 24.29
N HIS A 17 21.15 -3.94 24.47
CA HIS A 17 20.20 -2.84 24.74
C HIS A 17 20.53 -2.10 26.04
N GLN A 18 20.82 -2.81 27.14
CA GLN A 18 21.20 -2.19 28.40
C GLN A 18 22.44 -1.31 28.23
N LYS A 19 23.51 -1.84 27.63
CA LYS A 19 24.74 -1.10 27.34
C LYS A 19 24.47 0.15 26.49
N PHE A 20 23.60 0.05 25.48
CA PHE A 20 23.18 1.20 24.67
C PHE A 20 22.51 2.28 25.52
N THR A 21 21.53 1.91 26.36
CA THR A 21 20.80 2.90 27.16
C THR A 21 21.65 3.55 28.25
N GLU A 22 22.60 2.81 28.84
CA GLU A 22 23.59 3.34 29.79
C GLU A 22 24.54 4.32 29.12
N THR A 23 25.07 3.95 27.94
CA THR A 23 25.94 4.83 27.14
C THR A 23 25.20 6.10 26.74
N LEU A 24 23.93 5.99 26.35
CA LEU A 24 23.09 7.13 25.98
C LEU A 24 22.83 8.06 27.17
N ALA A 25 22.52 7.51 28.35
CA ALA A 25 22.28 8.28 29.56
C ALA A 25 23.56 8.95 30.12
N ALA A 26 24.73 8.33 29.94
CA ALA A 26 26.02 8.87 30.34
C ALA A 26 26.56 9.96 29.39
N SER A 27 25.93 10.15 28.23
CA SER A 27 26.35 11.14 27.24
C SER A 27 26.10 12.56 27.75
N ALA A 28 27.15 13.39 27.84
CA ALA A 28 27.04 14.81 28.19
C ALA A 28 26.17 15.63 27.19
N LYS A 29 25.84 15.06 26.03
CA LYS A 29 25.01 15.68 25.00
C LYS A 29 23.51 15.46 25.21
N VAL A 30 23.10 14.73 26.26
CA VAL A 30 21.70 14.40 26.53
C VAL A 30 21.43 14.50 28.03
N LYS A 31 20.35 15.18 28.41
CA LYS A 31 19.81 15.14 29.76
C LYS A 31 18.80 14.01 29.85
N ALA A 32 19.08 13.04 30.70
CA ALA A 32 18.15 11.95 30.99
C ALA A 32 17.29 12.27 32.22
N ALA A 33 15.98 12.03 32.13
CA ALA A 33 15.07 12.02 33.26
C ALA A 33 14.35 10.69 33.34
N SER A 34 14.03 10.25 34.55
CA SER A 34 13.31 9.00 34.79
C SER A 34 11.93 9.28 35.36
N ALA A 35 10.95 8.56 34.87
CA ALA A 35 9.59 8.52 35.39
C ALA A 35 9.13 7.06 35.46
N GLU A 36 7.94 6.83 35.97
CA GLU A 36 7.32 5.51 36.00
C GLU A 36 5.87 5.63 35.56
N TYR A 37 5.40 4.67 34.78
CA TYR A 37 4.00 4.57 34.39
C TYR A 37 3.51 3.13 34.55
N GLN A 38 2.56 2.94 35.47
CA GLN A 38 1.98 1.63 35.79
C GLN A 38 3.03 0.52 36.02
N GLY A 39 4.07 0.82 36.82
CA GLY A 39 5.15 -0.13 37.13
C GLY A 39 6.21 -0.31 36.03
N ILE A 40 6.12 0.44 34.92
CA ILE A 40 7.11 0.41 33.83
C ILE A 40 7.98 1.67 33.90
N PRO A 41 9.31 1.53 33.99
CA PRO A 41 10.22 2.66 34.02
C PRO A 41 10.24 3.37 32.65
N LEU A 42 10.02 4.68 32.68
CA LEU A 42 10.11 5.55 31.52
C LEU A 42 11.41 6.35 31.58
N ARG A 43 12.06 6.52 30.43
CA ARG A 43 13.23 7.40 30.29
C ARG A 43 12.97 8.47 29.24
N SER A 44 13.14 9.72 29.66
CA SER A 44 13.12 10.90 28.80
C SER A 44 14.55 11.30 28.48
N TYR A 45 14.86 11.43 27.19
CA TYR A 45 16.15 11.87 26.68
C TYR A 45 15.98 13.22 25.99
N GLN A 46 16.46 14.29 26.60
CA GLN A 46 16.46 15.63 26.04
C GLN A 46 17.85 15.96 25.48
N PRO A 47 18.03 16.12 24.16
CA PRO A 47 19.30 16.57 23.60
C PRO A 47 19.68 17.95 24.18
N SER A 48 20.97 18.17 24.43
CA SER A 48 21.52 19.44 24.92
C SER A 48 21.44 20.57 23.87
N GLY A 49 21.12 20.25 22.61
CA GLY A 49 20.79 21.21 21.54
C GLY A 49 19.28 21.38 21.34
N ALA A 50 18.86 22.10 20.29
CA ALA A 50 17.45 22.38 19.97
C ALA A 50 16.71 21.19 19.30
N GLY A 51 16.78 19.99 19.89
CA GLY A 51 16.06 18.81 19.43
C GLY A 51 14.87 18.45 20.34
N PRO A 52 13.82 17.78 19.83
CA PRO A 52 12.71 17.31 20.66
C PRO A 52 13.18 16.23 21.65
N ALA A 53 12.53 16.17 22.82
CA ALA A 53 12.72 15.08 23.76
C ALA A 53 12.28 13.75 23.13
N LEU A 54 12.96 12.66 23.48
CA LEU A 54 12.52 11.31 23.16
C LEU A 54 12.13 10.58 24.45
N GLN A 55 10.95 9.98 24.45
CA GLN A 55 10.45 9.16 25.54
C GLN A 55 10.63 7.69 25.19
N THR A 56 11.14 6.90 26.12
CA THR A 56 11.42 5.49 25.88
C THR A 56 11.00 4.61 27.04
N ALA A 57 10.61 3.38 26.75
CA ALA A 57 10.28 2.36 27.74
C ALA A 57 10.66 0.97 27.21
N LEU A 58 11.11 0.09 28.10
CA LEU A 58 11.27 -1.33 27.80
C LEU A 58 10.09 -2.08 28.41
N VAL A 59 9.23 -2.66 27.56
CA VAL A 59 8.07 -3.44 27.96
C VAL A 59 8.28 -4.87 27.47
N GLU A 60 8.52 -5.80 28.41
CA GLU A 60 8.98 -7.16 28.10
C GLU A 60 10.22 -7.16 27.19
N ASP A 61 10.09 -7.63 25.95
CA ASP A 61 11.14 -7.64 24.93
C ASP A 61 10.97 -6.52 23.90
N PHE A 62 10.13 -5.51 24.15
CA PHE A 62 9.88 -4.41 23.22
C PHE A 62 10.39 -3.09 23.77
N TYR A 63 11.30 -2.47 23.02
CA TYR A 63 11.74 -1.11 23.26
C TYR A 63 10.86 -0.14 22.49
N LEU A 64 10.11 0.67 23.24
CA LEU A 64 9.20 1.68 22.73
C LEU A 64 9.92 3.03 22.71
N VAL A 65 9.78 3.79 21.62
CA VAL A 65 10.34 5.14 21.49
C VAL A 65 9.29 6.07 20.90
N ALA A 66 9.00 7.18 21.58
CA ALA A 66 8.03 8.17 21.14
C ALA A 66 8.55 9.60 21.29
N ALA A 67 8.00 10.56 20.53
CA ALA A 67 8.39 11.96 20.67
C ALA A 67 7.73 12.66 21.87
N ASN A 68 6.74 12.04 22.51
CA ASN A 68 6.17 12.51 23.77
C ASN A 68 5.63 11.37 24.64
N GLN A 69 5.38 11.71 25.91
CA GLN A 69 5.01 10.75 26.94
C GLN A 69 3.59 10.21 26.75
N PRO A 70 2.56 11.01 26.40
CA PRO A 70 1.22 10.49 26.13
C PRO A 70 1.16 9.40 25.06
N THR A 71 1.97 9.49 24.01
CA THR A 71 2.03 8.46 22.96
C THR A 71 2.73 7.19 23.45
N LEU A 72 3.77 7.32 24.25
CA LEU A 72 4.42 6.17 24.90
C LEU A 72 3.47 5.45 25.87
N GLU A 73 2.72 6.20 26.69
CA GLU A 73 1.74 5.66 27.64
C GLU A 73 0.62 4.91 26.92
N ARG A 74 0.10 5.45 25.80
CA ARG A 74 -0.90 4.75 24.97
C ARG A 74 -0.36 3.44 24.39
N ALA A 75 0.92 3.39 24.02
CA ALA A 75 1.54 2.16 23.53
C ALA A 75 1.67 1.10 24.65
N ILE A 76 2.04 1.52 25.86
CA ILE A 76 2.07 0.66 27.06
C ILE A 76 0.67 0.13 27.39
N ASP A 77 -0.33 1.00 27.33
CA ASP A 77 -1.73 0.66 27.56
C ASP A 77 -2.23 -0.40 26.55
N ALA A 78 -1.91 -0.23 25.27
CA ALA A 78 -2.23 -1.21 24.23
C ALA A 78 -1.53 -2.56 24.47
N PHE A 79 -0.29 -2.54 24.96
CA PHE A 79 0.44 -3.76 25.33
C PHE A 79 -0.24 -4.52 26.49
N LYS A 80 -0.79 -3.79 27.47
CA LYS A 80 -1.53 -4.35 28.61
C LYS A 80 -2.97 -4.76 28.29
N GLY A 81 -3.33 -4.84 27.01
CA GLY A 81 -4.64 -5.33 26.58
C GLY A 81 -5.74 -4.28 26.51
N LYS A 82 -5.43 -2.98 26.63
CA LYS A 82 -6.38 -1.93 26.24
C LYS A 82 -6.53 -1.89 24.70
N ALA A 83 -7.41 -1.03 24.22
CA ALA A 83 -7.68 -0.87 22.79
C ALA A 83 -6.37 -0.76 21.98
N SER A 84 -6.17 -1.71 21.07
CA SER A 84 -4.99 -1.80 20.24
C SER A 84 -5.38 -1.82 18.77
N LEU A 85 -4.42 -1.45 17.92
CA LEU A 85 -4.60 -1.46 16.48
C LEU A 85 -4.92 -2.88 15.94
N ALA A 86 -4.46 -3.93 16.63
CA ALA A 86 -4.75 -5.31 16.26
C ALA A 86 -6.25 -5.65 16.30
N ALA A 87 -7.02 -5.02 17.21
CA ALA A 87 -8.46 -5.27 17.34
C ALA A 87 -9.28 -4.67 16.19
N THR A 88 -8.73 -3.69 15.46
CA THR A 88 -9.42 -3.04 14.35
C THR A 88 -9.23 -3.76 13.01
N PHE A 89 -8.43 -4.85 13.00
CA PHE A 89 -8.02 -5.49 11.75
C PHE A 89 -8.72 -6.81 11.49
N PRO A 90 -9.17 -7.04 10.23
CA PRO A 90 -9.46 -8.38 9.81
C PRO A 90 -8.17 -9.21 9.86
N PRO A 91 -8.25 -10.54 10.06
CA PRO A 91 -7.10 -11.42 9.94
C PRO A 91 -6.38 -11.17 8.61
N SER A 92 -5.05 -11.03 8.65
CA SER A 92 -4.24 -10.84 7.46
C SER A 92 -4.53 -11.95 6.46
N GLN A 93 -4.83 -11.55 5.22
CA GLN A 93 -5.10 -12.46 4.12
C GLN A 93 -3.86 -12.67 3.24
N LEU A 94 -2.70 -12.09 3.62
CA LEU A 94 -1.44 -12.28 2.92
C LEU A 94 -0.98 -13.74 3.07
N THR A 95 -0.62 -14.35 1.94
CA THR A 95 -0.15 -15.75 1.83
C THR A 95 1.35 -15.83 1.55
N LEU A 96 2.12 -14.82 1.98
CA LEU A 96 3.58 -14.77 1.82
C LEU A 96 4.27 -15.79 2.72
N ARG A 97 5.09 -16.67 2.15
CA ARG A 97 5.84 -17.71 2.90
C ARG A 97 6.88 -17.13 3.84
N SER A 98 7.73 -16.22 3.33
CA SER A 98 8.77 -15.55 4.12
C SER A 98 8.62 -14.02 4.00
N PRO A 99 7.70 -13.40 4.77
CA PRO A 99 7.49 -11.95 4.71
C PRO A 99 8.73 -11.19 5.20
N LEU A 100 9.24 -10.29 4.36
CA LEU A 100 10.34 -9.38 4.69
C LEU A 100 9.81 -8.07 5.28
N ALA A 101 8.71 -7.56 4.74
CA ALA A 101 8.09 -6.32 5.18
C ALA A 101 6.56 -6.40 4.99
N ARG A 102 5.84 -5.74 5.90
CA ARG A 102 4.39 -5.53 5.81
C ARG A 102 4.10 -4.07 6.08
N PHE A 103 3.30 -3.48 5.22
CA PHE A 103 2.85 -2.11 5.27
C PHE A 103 1.35 -2.13 5.39
N TYR A 104 0.82 -1.25 6.23
CA TYR A 104 -0.58 -1.30 6.57
C TYR A 104 -1.17 0.10 6.75
N VAL A 105 -2.32 0.34 6.13
CA VAL A 105 -3.10 1.57 6.28
C VAL A 105 -4.51 1.22 6.77
N PRO A 106 -4.86 1.52 8.04
CA PRO A 106 -6.13 1.13 8.68
C PRO A 106 -7.36 1.85 8.15
N ASP A 107 -7.14 3.10 7.76
CA ASP A 107 -8.18 4.06 7.45
C ASP A 107 -7.61 4.94 6.35
N VAL A 108 -7.77 4.48 5.11
CA VAL A 108 -7.25 5.20 3.94
C VAL A 108 -7.95 6.55 3.81
N ALA A 109 -9.26 6.60 4.03
CA ALA A 109 -10.03 7.84 3.96
C ALA A 109 -9.54 8.88 5.00
N GLY A 110 -9.37 8.47 6.26
CA GLY A 110 -8.85 9.34 7.32
C GLY A 110 -7.37 9.70 7.13
N MET A 111 -6.55 8.81 6.57
CA MET A 111 -5.18 9.13 6.18
C MET A 111 -5.16 10.24 5.12
N VAL A 112 -5.94 10.10 4.05
CA VAL A 112 -6.01 11.08 2.97
C VAL A 112 -6.51 12.43 3.47
N ALA A 113 -7.54 12.45 4.32
CA ALA A 113 -8.02 13.68 4.96
C ALA A 113 -6.92 14.38 5.76
N ARG A 114 -6.15 13.64 6.57
CA ARG A 114 -5.02 14.19 7.33
C ARG A 114 -3.88 14.68 6.44
N VAL A 115 -3.58 13.99 5.35
CA VAL A 115 -2.56 14.42 4.38
C VAL A 115 -3.00 15.71 3.69
N GLN A 116 -4.28 15.82 3.34
CA GLN A 116 -4.85 17.04 2.76
C GLN A 116 -4.80 18.23 3.73
N ASP A 117 -4.99 18.01 5.04
CA ASP A 117 -4.81 19.06 6.05
C ASP A 117 -3.35 19.53 6.20
N LEU A 118 -2.38 18.70 5.79
CA LEU A 118 -0.94 18.98 5.88
C LEU A 118 -0.32 19.47 4.57
N SER A 119 -1.01 19.27 3.44
CA SER A 119 -0.53 19.63 2.11
C SER A 119 -1.14 20.96 1.66
N PRO A 120 -0.34 21.86 1.05
CA PRO A 120 -0.89 23.03 0.38
C PRO A 120 -1.65 22.66 -0.91
N GLU A 121 -1.39 21.48 -1.48
CA GLU A 121 -2.07 20.99 -2.68
C GLU A 121 -3.37 20.27 -2.32
N THR A 122 -4.47 20.72 -2.92
CA THR A 122 -5.77 20.09 -2.75
C THR A 122 -5.89 18.87 -3.67
N ILE A 123 -6.23 17.73 -3.08
CA ILE A 123 -6.51 16.51 -3.84
C ILE A 123 -7.80 16.76 -4.64
N PRO A 124 -7.80 16.48 -5.97
CA PRO A 124 -8.99 16.63 -6.78
C PRO A 124 -10.19 15.86 -6.19
N PRO A 125 -11.41 16.44 -6.15
CA PRO A 125 -12.56 15.81 -5.52
C PRO A 125 -12.87 14.40 -6.04
N GLN A 126 -12.60 14.17 -7.34
CA GLN A 126 -12.78 12.87 -7.98
C GLN A 126 -11.82 11.82 -7.42
N SER A 127 -10.54 12.14 -7.28
CA SER A 127 -9.54 11.26 -6.66
C SER A 127 -9.86 11.02 -5.19
N LEU A 128 -10.33 12.04 -4.47
CA LEU A 128 -10.75 11.90 -3.08
C LEU A 128 -11.93 10.91 -2.94
N ALA A 129 -12.92 10.97 -3.83
CA ALA A 129 -14.04 10.03 -3.85
C ALA A 129 -13.58 8.57 -4.11
N GLN A 130 -12.45 8.37 -4.82
CA GLN A 130 -11.85 7.05 -5.01
C GLN A 130 -11.13 6.52 -3.77
N PHE A 131 -10.49 7.39 -2.97
CA PHE A 131 -9.90 6.95 -1.70
C PHE A 131 -10.95 6.67 -0.63
N GLN A 132 -12.09 7.39 -0.64
CA GLN A 132 -13.17 7.22 0.34
C GLN A 132 -13.94 5.90 0.25
N GLN A 133 -13.80 5.17 -0.86
CA GLN A 133 -14.36 3.83 -1.06
C GLN A 133 -13.40 2.72 -0.59
N VAL A 134 -12.16 3.05 -0.25
CA VAL A 134 -11.18 2.13 0.34
C VAL A 134 -11.20 2.26 1.86
N LYS A 135 -11.47 1.15 2.55
CA LYS A 135 -11.41 1.09 4.01
C LYS A 135 -9.96 0.96 4.47
N SER A 136 -9.29 -0.08 4.01
CA SER A 136 -7.92 -0.40 4.42
C SER A 136 -7.11 -1.01 3.30
N VAL A 137 -5.79 -0.92 3.44
CA VAL A 137 -4.82 -1.53 2.53
C VAL A 137 -3.78 -2.25 3.35
N GLU A 138 -3.48 -3.48 2.97
CA GLU A 138 -2.37 -4.27 3.46
C GLU A 138 -1.46 -4.63 2.28
N PHE A 139 -0.18 -4.29 2.37
CA PHE A 139 0.83 -4.67 1.39
C PHE A 139 1.93 -5.47 2.07
N GLY A 140 2.36 -6.56 1.45
CA GLY A 140 3.44 -7.39 1.93
C GLY A 140 4.46 -7.66 0.83
N LEU A 141 5.73 -7.67 1.21
CA LEU A 141 6.84 -8.14 0.40
C LEU A 141 7.49 -9.32 1.10
N GLY A 142 7.77 -10.40 0.37
CA GLY A 142 8.39 -11.60 0.91
C GLY A 142 9.27 -12.31 -0.10
N VAL A 143 9.98 -13.34 0.39
CA VAL A 143 10.71 -14.30 -0.43
C VAL A 143 9.88 -15.57 -0.53
N ASP A 144 9.84 -16.14 -1.73
CA ASP A 144 9.28 -17.46 -2.04
C ASP A 144 10.37 -18.31 -2.71
N ALA A 145 10.10 -19.59 -2.98
CA ALA A 145 11.08 -20.52 -3.57
C ALA A 145 11.68 -20.00 -4.90
N ASP A 146 10.87 -19.27 -5.67
CA ASP A 146 11.22 -18.81 -7.01
C ASP A 146 11.58 -17.31 -7.07
N GLY A 147 11.72 -16.64 -5.92
CA GLY A 147 12.18 -15.24 -5.86
C GLY A 147 11.39 -14.33 -4.93
N LEU A 148 11.28 -13.05 -5.28
CA LEU A 148 10.53 -12.06 -4.50
C LEU A 148 9.05 -12.09 -4.86
N ARG A 149 8.19 -12.05 -3.84
CA ARG A 149 6.74 -12.00 -3.99
C ARG A 149 6.18 -10.78 -3.27
N ALA A 150 5.45 -9.96 -4.01
CA ALA A 150 4.65 -8.88 -3.46
C ALA A 150 3.17 -9.28 -3.47
N GLN A 151 2.44 -8.91 -2.44
CA GLN A 151 0.99 -9.10 -2.35
C GLN A 151 0.37 -7.83 -1.77
N GLY A 152 -0.69 -7.35 -2.41
CA GLY A 152 -1.50 -6.23 -1.95
C GLY A 152 -2.95 -6.66 -1.79
N ILE A 153 -3.56 -6.26 -0.68
CA ILE A 153 -4.96 -6.53 -0.37
C ILE A 153 -5.61 -5.19 -0.04
N THR A 154 -6.64 -4.84 -0.81
CA THR A 154 -7.42 -3.62 -0.63
C THR A 154 -8.82 -4.02 -0.21
N VAL A 155 -9.24 -3.56 0.97
CA VAL A 155 -10.60 -3.78 1.46
C VAL A 155 -11.44 -2.57 1.10
N TYR A 156 -12.44 -2.79 0.25
CA TYR A 156 -13.38 -1.75 -0.14
C TYR A 156 -14.59 -1.68 0.79
N ASP A 157 -15.24 -0.52 0.82
CA ASP A 157 -16.55 -0.36 1.45
C ASP A 157 -17.64 -0.96 0.54
N PRO A 158 -18.29 -2.09 0.90
CA PRO A 158 -19.28 -2.74 0.03
C PRO A 158 -20.50 -1.85 -0.28
N ALA A 159 -20.76 -0.82 0.54
CA ALA A 159 -21.82 0.16 0.27
C ALA A 159 -21.45 1.20 -0.80
N LYS A 160 -20.14 1.39 -1.06
CA LYS A 160 -19.61 2.41 -1.99
C LYS A 160 -18.91 1.82 -3.20
N PHE A 161 -18.52 0.56 -3.13
CA PHE A 161 -17.85 -0.18 -4.19
C PHE A 161 -18.55 -1.51 -4.41
N SER A 162 -18.95 -1.75 -5.66
CA SER A 162 -19.48 -3.02 -6.12
C SER A 162 -18.65 -3.48 -7.31
N TYR A 163 -18.05 -4.68 -7.19
CA TYR A 163 -17.40 -5.34 -8.30
C TYR A 163 -18.35 -6.39 -8.87
N ALA A 164 -18.73 -6.23 -10.13
CA ALA A 164 -19.66 -7.12 -10.81
C ALA A 164 -18.97 -8.26 -11.60
N GLY A 165 -17.63 -8.29 -11.64
CA GLY A 165 -16.87 -9.27 -12.41
C GLY A 165 -16.57 -10.55 -11.61
N SER A 166 -16.24 -11.62 -12.33
CA SER A 166 -15.69 -12.85 -11.72
C SER A 166 -14.19 -12.68 -11.44
N PRO A 167 -13.58 -13.36 -10.46
CA PRO A 167 -12.12 -13.36 -10.30
C PRO A 167 -11.41 -13.98 -11.51
N ALA A 168 -10.21 -13.51 -11.82
CA ALA A 168 -9.36 -14.13 -12.84
C ALA A 168 -8.68 -15.38 -12.29
N GLY A 169 -8.81 -16.50 -13.00
CA GLY A 169 -8.07 -17.73 -12.74
C GLY A 169 -6.69 -17.76 -13.39
N ASN A 170 -6.02 -18.91 -13.26
CA ASN A 170 -4.69 -19.14 -13.80
C ASN A 170 -4.71 -19.78 -15.20
N VAL A 171 -5.88 -20.04 -15.78
CA VAL A 171 -5.99 -20.79 -17.04
C VAL A 171 -5.30 -20.05 -18.17
N MET A 172 -5.48 -18.73 -18.25
CA MET A 172 -4.86 -17.91 -19.30
C MET A 172 -3.33 -17.94 -19.26
N VAL A 173 -2.70 -18.12 -18.09
CA VAL A 173 -1.22 -18.19 -17.96
C VAL A 173 -0.65 -19.36 -18.77
N SER A 174 -1.37 -20.48 -18.84
CA SER A 174 -0.92 -21.69 -19.54
C SER A 174 -0.86 -21.54 -21.07
N LEU A 175 -1.47 -20.49 -21.61
CA LEU A 175 -1.49 -20.19 -23.05
C LEU A 175 -0.27 -19.37 -23.50
N PHE A 176 0.53 -18.84 -22.57
CA PHE A 176 1.69 -18.01 -22.89
C PHE A 176 2.97 -18.85 -22.95
N PRO A 177 3.84 -18.64 -23.97
CA PRO A 177 5.16 -19.26 -24.01
C PRO A 177 6.02 -18.88 -22.81
N SER A 178 7.00 -19.74 -22.49
CA SER A 178 7.93 -19.55 -21.36
C SER A 178 8.76 -18.26 -21.44
N GLU A 179 8.97 -17.75 -22.64
CA GLU A 179 9.74 -16.55 -22.96
C GLU A 179 8.93 -15.24 -22.85
N THR A 180 7.71 -15.31 -22.28
CA THR A 180 6.89 -14.13 -22.00
C THR A 180 7.58 -13.23 -20.97
N LEU A 181 7.88 -11.99 -21.34
CA LEU A 181 8.60 -11.03 -20.51
C LEU A 181 7.72 -10.45 -19.39
N PHE A 182 6.44 -10.24 -19.70
CA PHE A 182 5.46 -9.68 -18.78
C PHE A 182 4.06 -10.12 -19.18
N LEU A 183 3.19 -10.32 -18.17
CA LEU A 183 1.82 -10.78 -18.33
C LEU A 183 0.89 -9.97 -17.41
N ILE A 184 -0.17 -9.40 -17.98
CA ILE A 184 -1.32 -8.87 -17.23
C ILE A 184 -2.48 -9.81 -17.49
N SER A 185 -3.03 -10.42 -16.46
CA SER A 185 -4.27 -11.19 -16.57
C SER A 185 -5.40 -10.58 -15.74
N GLY A 186 -6.61 -10.91 -16.14
CA GLY A 186 -7.81 -10.41 -15.51
C GLY A 186 -9.03 -11.16 -16.01
N SER A 187 -10.17 -10.58 -15.70
CA SER A 187 -11.48 -11.14 -15.95
C SER A 187 -12.47 -10.01 -16.17
N ASP A 188 -13.46 -10.32 -17.01
CA ASP A 188 -14.58 -9.45 -17.34
C ASP A 188 -14.12 -8.05 -17.78
N LEU A 189 -13.36 -8.02 -18.88
CA LEU A 189 -12.85 -6.77 -19.44
C LEU A 189 -13.99 -5.86 -19.90
N ASN A 190 -15.14 -6.44 -20.29
CA ASN A 190 -16.36 -5.70 -20.55
C ASN A 190 -16.79 -4.88 -19.33
N ALA A 191 -16.98 -5.51 -18.17
CA ALA A 191 -17.37 -4.80 -16.96
C ALA A 191 -16.34 -3.73 -16.55
N ARG A 192 -15.03 -4.01 -16.71
CA ARG A 192 -13.96 -3.03 -16.45
C ARG A 192 -14.02 -1.84 -17.40
N TRP A 193 -14.25 -2.08 -18.68
CA TRP A 193 -14.44 -1.02 -19.67
C TRP A 193 -15.65 -0.15 -19.35
N GLN A 194 -16.79 -0.76 -19.02
CA GLN A 194 -18.01 -0.03 -18.63
C GLN A 194 -17.81 0.79 -17.33
N ALA A 195 -17.11 0.24 -16.34
CA ALA A 195 -16.75 0.97 -15.13
C ALA A 195 -15.81 2.15 -15.43
N PHE A 196 -14.82 1.94 -16.29
CA PHE A 196 -13.91 2.98 -16.77
C PHE A 196 -14.67 4.10 -17.48
N LEU A 197 -15.63 3.79 -18.36
CA LEU A 197 -16.46 4.79 -19.03
C LEU A 197 -17.30 5.63 -18.05
N LYS A 198 -17.90 4.98 -17.05
CA LYS A 198 -18.64 5.68 -15.99
C LYS A 198 -17.73 6.63 -15.23
N GLN A 199 -16.52 6.21 -14.87
CA GLN A 199 -15.53 7.06 -14.21
C GLN A 199 -15.07 8.21 -15.11
N ALA A 200 -14.78 7.92 -16.38
CA ALA A 200 -14.28 8.88 -17.35
C ALA A 200 -15.28 10.00 -17.66
N SER A 201 -16.58 9.73 -17.58
CA SER A 201 -17.63 10.75 -17.79
C SER A 201 -17.50 11.97 -16.84
N GLY A 202 -16.80 11.83 -15.71
CA GLY A 202 -16.49 12.94 -14.82
C GLY A 202 -15.35 13.85 -15.31
N THR A 203 -14.54 13.41 -16.28
CA THR A 203 -13.30 14.08 -16.70
C THR A 203 -13.36 14.42 -18.19
N PRO A 204 -13.69 15.68 -18.58
CA PRO A 204 -13.96 16.05 -19.98
C PRO A 204 -12.85 15.69 -20.98
N ASP A 205 -11.58 15.88 -20.60
CA ASP A 205 -10.44 15.56 -21.47
C ASP A 205 -10.32 14.05 -21.72
N LEU A 206 -10.64 13.24 -20.70
CA LEU A 206 -10.63 11.78 -20.83
C LEU A 206 -11.77 11.30 -21.72
N THR A 207 -12.97 11.89 -21.57
CA THR A 207 -14.10 11.60 -22.46
C THR A 207 -13.77 11.92 -23.92
N LYS A 208 -13.15 13.07 -24.20
CA LYS A 208 -12.72 13.44 -25.55
C LYS A 208 -11.73 12.44 -26.14
N ALA A 209 -10.71 12.05 -25.37
CA ALA A 209 -9.73 11.07 -25.82
C ALA A 209 -10.37 9.72 -26.16
N ILE A 210 -11.35 9.27 -25.36
CA ILE A 210 -12.10 8.04 -25.63
C ILE A 210 -12.91 8.17 -26.92
N ASP A 211 -13.60 9.30 -27.12
CA ASP A 211 -14.43 9.53 -28.29
C ASP A 211 -13.59 9.63 -29.57
N GLU A 212 -12.40 10.23 -29.52
CA GLU A 212 -11.45 10.23 -30.64
C GLU A 212 -11.03 8.81 -31.01
N VAL A 213 -10.71 7.97 -30.03
CA VAL A 213 -10.36 6.55 -30.28
C VAL A 213 -11.56 5.81 -30.88
N ARG A 214 -12.77 6.00 -30.35
CA ARG A 214 -14.00 5.42 -30.92
C ARG A 214 -14.22 5.84 -32.36
N GLN A 215 -14.06 7.13 -32.67
CA GLN A 215 -14.23 7.64 -34.03
C GLN A 215 -13.18 7.06 -34.98
N ASN A 216 -11.92 7.01 -34.56
CA ASN A 216 -10.84 6.45 -35.37
C ASN A 216 -11.08 4.96 -35.69
N LEU A 217 -11.57 4.18 -34.73
CA LEU A 217 -11.94 2.77 -34.94
C LEU A 217 -13.15 2.61 -35.87
N LYS A 218 -14.18 3.43 -35.69
CA LYS A 218 -15.36 3.44 -36.57
C LYS A 218 -15.04 3.87 -38.01
N GLN A 219 -14.07 4.77 -38.18
CA GLN A 219 -13.62 5.23 -39.49
C GLN A 219 -12.53 4.34 -40.11
N SER A 220 -12.02 3.36 -39.36
CA SER A 220 -11.08 2.38 -39.90
C SER A 220 -11.75 1.54 -41.00
N PRO A 221 -10.99 0.90 -41.90
CA PRO A 221 -11.55 0.00 -42.91
C PRO A 221 -12.43 -1.11 -42.34
N LEU A 222 -12.22 -1.48 -41.07
CA LEU A 222 -12.97 -2.52 -40.36
C LEU A 222 -14.28 -2.01 -39.73
N GLN A 223 -14.48 -0.68 -39.63
CA GLN A 223 -15.70 -0.04 -39.11
C GLN A 223 -16.15 -0.54 -37.73
N LEU A 224 -15.19 -0.85 -36.85
CA LEU A 224 -15.46 -1.47 -35.56
C LEU A 224 -16.01 -0.47 -34.54
N ASP A 225 -17.03 -0.87 -33.78
CA ASP A 225 -17.45 -0.19 -32.56
C ASP A 225 -16.60 -0.68 -31.37
N LEU A 226 -15.87 0.24 -30.74
CA LEU A 226 -15.00 -0.09 -29.60
C LEU A 226 -15.78 -0.69 -28.43
N ASP A 227 -16.99 -0.21 -28.17
CA ASP A 227 -17.77 -0.61 -27.01
C ASP A 227 -18.47 -1.95 -27.25
N GLN A 228 -18.98 -2.19 -28.45
CA GLN A 228 -19.74 -3.41 -28.80
C GLN A 228 -18.88 -4.50 -29.44
N ASP A 229 -18.10 -4.17 -30.48
CA ASP A 229 -17.41 -5.16 -31.31
C ASP A 229 -16.05 -5.55 -30.72
N VAL A 230 -15.43 -4.66 -29.94
CA VAL A 230 -14.14 -4.94 -29.28
C VAL A 230 -14.36 -5.40 -27.84
N PHE A 231 -14.88 -4.55 -26.96
CA PHE A 231 -15.02 -4.90 -25.53
C PHE A 231 -16.37 -5.54 -25.17
N GLY A 232 -17.36 -5.50 -26.05
CA GLY A 232 -18.74 -5.93 -25.74
C GLY A 232 -18.87 -7.39 -25.35
N TRP A 233 -18.07 -8.26 -25.95
CA TRP A 233 -18.12 -9.72 -25.73
C TRP A 233 -17.05 -10.24 -24.76
N MET A 234 -16.13 -9.39 -24.29
CA MET A 234 -15.00 -9.79 -23.44
C MET A 234 -15.38 -9.94 -21.96
N ASN A 235 -16.36 -10.81 -21.67
CA ASN A 235 -16.88 -11.10 -20.33
C ASN A 235 -16.16 -12.26 -19.61
N GLY A 236 -15.25 -12.96 -20.29
CA GLY A 236 -14.44 -14.05 -19.74
C GLY A 236 -13.11 -13.62 -19.12
N GLU A 237 -12.21 -14.58 -18.90
CA GLU A 237 -10.82 -14.28 -18.54
C GLU A 237 -10.08 -13.65 -19.73
N PHE A 238 -9.17 -12.72 -19.45
CA PHE A 238 -8.28 -12.13 -20.45
C PHE A 238 -6.84 -12.14 -19.94
N ALA A 239 -5.90 -12.14 -20.87
CA ALA A 239 -4.52 -11.86 -20.55
C ALA A 239 -3.80 -11.18 -21.72
N PHE A 240 -2.94 -10.21 -21.39
CA PHE A 240 -2.07 -9.51 -22.32
C PHE A 240 -0.62 -9.78 -21.91
N GLY A 241 0.18 -10.28 -22.84
CA GLY A 241 1.58 -10.57 -22.59
C GLY A 241 2.50 -9.90 -23.62
N ALA A 242 3.69 -9.51 -23.17
CA ALA A 242 4.77 -9.05 -24.04
C ALA A 242 5.72 -10.21 -24.31
N ILE A 243 5.85 -10.60 -25.57
CA ILE A 243 6.75 -11.69 -26.01
C ILE A 243 7.82 -11.07 -26.91
N ALA A 244 9.09 -11.35 -26.63
CA ALA A 244 10.19 -10.89 -27.46
C ALA A 244 10.06 -11.47 -28.88
N SER A 245 10.14 -10.63 -29.91
CA SER A 245 10.08 -11.06 -31.30
C SER A 245 11.07 -10.27 -32.14
N GLU A 246 11.85 -10.97 -32.96
CA GLU A 246 12.83 -10.37 -33.87
C GLU A 246 12.19 -9.54 -35.00
N LYS A 247 10.87 -9.68 -35.23
CA LYS A 247 10.13 -9.00 -36.31
C LYS A 247 8.83 -8.32 -35.85
N GLY A 248 8.63 -8.16 -34.54
CA GLY A 248 7.42 -7.58 -33.96
C GLY A 248 7.57 -6.11 -33.57
N LEU A 249 6.50 -5.49 -33.04
CA LEU A 249 6.50 -4.10 -32.53
C LEU A 249 7.62 -3.81 -31.51
N LEU A 250 8.14 -4.86 -30.85
CA LEU A 250 9.23 -4.78 -29.88
C LEU A 250 10.64 -4.84 -30.52
N SER A 251 10.77 -5.10 -31.82
CA SER A 251 12.08 -5.12 -32.51
C SER A 251 12.76 -3.74 -32.52
N ASN A 252 11.96 -2.67 -32.45
CA ASN A 252 12.45 -1.29 -32.39
C ASN A 252 12.78 -0.84 -30.97
N VAL A 253 12.29 -1.56 -29.95
CA VAL A 253 12.59 -1.30 -28.54
C VAL A 253 13.80 -2.15 -28.21
N GLY A 254 14.98 -1.71 -28.65
CA GLY A 254 16.22 -2.47 -28.72
C GLY A 254 16.49 -3.42 -27.56
N ALA A 255 15.97 -4.64 -27.65
CA ALA A 255 16.54 -5.80 -26.99
C ALA A 255 17.71 -6.23 -27.86
N ALA A 256 18.79 -5.46 -27.79
CA ALA A 256 20.06 -5.86 -28.35
C ALA A 256 20.45 -7.22 -27.74
N ARG A 257 20.64 -8.19 -28.61
CA ARG A 257 21.48 -9.36 -28.36
C ARG A 257 22.57 -9.37 -29.44
N PRO A 258 23.72 -10.00 -29.20
CA PRO A 258 24.13 -10.79 -28.02
C PRO A 258 25.10 -10.10 -27.07
#